data_AF-A0A814S9G2-F1
#
_entry.id   AF-A0A814S9G2-F1
#
_cell.length_a   1.000
_cell.length_b   1.000
_cell.length_c   1.000
_cell.angle_alpha   90.00
_cell.angle_beta   90.00
_cell.angle_gamma   90.00
#
_symmetry.space_group_name_H-M   'P 1'
#
loop_
_entity.id
_entity.type
_entity.pdbx_description
1 polymer ?
#
loop_
_entity_poly.entity_id
_entity_poly.type
_entity_poly.pdbx_seq_one_letter_code
_entity_poly.pdbx_strand_id
1 'polypeptide(L)'
;MALCLSIALLDNENNIHSSIKQMNLYRRWYENGYLSSNGECFDIGITVRIALNKFISNSDQLETAYYGNTSDKASGNGSLMRLAPIPLLYYQDPSQALIEAMNSSKTTHASLLCLDSCRIYTVLIIGALQGFSKDDLLNTEQVFIPNGLPDDYWKNNPLDADVFKVINGSYKQLNPPEIKASGFVIETMEAALWAFYHTNSFEEGALKAVNLGNDADTVGAIYGMLAGAFYGIDNIPNEWKEKCYFNDLVQTISDELARQSQIRTNVSIVYKKILEVYDELAKFYSGTIKRRVLPCPKQYKSMEEFNEDIQQLHSIYESVLKSLDEDQEMITNDEKQLIFNRSKSVLKQFLILIEDDKHSLTIKWLRNVNPFSQKK
;
A
#
# COMPACT_ATOMS: atom_id res chain seq x y z
N MET A 1 -1.19 -3.63 1.53
CA MET A 1 -2.38 -3.57 0.65
C MET A 1 -2.32 -2.47 -0.41
N ALA A 2 -1.88 -1.24 -0.12
CA ALA A 2 -1.80 -0.17 -1.14
C ALA A 2 -0.93 -0.58 -2.35
N LEU A 3 0.25 -1.16 -2.13
CA LEU A 3 1.12 -1.66 -3.23
C LEU A 3 0.44 -2.72 -4.10
N CYS A 4 -0.27 -3.67 -3.48
CA CYS A 4 -1.07 -4.65 -4.21
C CYS A 4 -2.18 -3.98 -5.04
N LEU A 5 -2.82 -2.92 -4.53
CA LEU A 5 -3.80 -2.16 -5.30
C LEU A 5 -3.14 -1.45 -6.48
N SER A 6 -1.98 -0.81 -6.29
CA SER A 6 -1.24 -0.18 -7.37
C SER A 6 -0.90 -1.16 -8.50
N ILE A 7 -0.39 -2.34 -8.17
CA ILE A 7 -0.07 -3.36 -9.17
C ILE A 7 -1.35 -3.85 -9.86
N ALA A 8 -2.44 -4.07 -9.11
CA ALA A 8 -3.73 -4.46 -9.70
C ALA A 8 -4.25 -3.41 -10.70
N LEU A 9 -4.02 -2.12 -10.43
CA LEU A 9 -4.44 -1.01 -11.29
C LEU A 9 -3.54 -0.82 -12.52
N LEU A 10 -2.24 -1.11 -12.38
CA LEU A 10 -1.27 -0.99 -13.47
C LEU A 10 -1.31 -2.20 -14.41
N ASP A 11 -1.69 -3.38 -13.89
CA ASP A 11 -1.89 -4.61 -14.66
C ASP A 11 -3.33 -4.73 -15.18
N ASN A 12 -3.80 -3.73 -15.93
CA ASN A 12 -5.15 -3.72 -16.49
C ASN A 12 -5.13 -4.06 -17.99
N GLU A 13 -5.62 -5.23 -18.34
CA GLU A 13 -6.12 -5.47 -19.70
C GLU A 13 -7.41 -4.67 -19.89
N ASN A 14 -7.52 -3.87 -20.95
CA ASN A 14 -8.67 -3.01 -21.27
C ASN A 14 -8.95 -1.84 -20.31
N ASN A 15 -7.97 -1.36 -19.54
CA ASN A 15 -8.07 -0.14 -18.71
C ASN A 15 -9.14 -0.14 -17.59
N ILE A 16 -9.69 -1.31 -17.21
CA ILE A 16 -10.68 -1.42 -16.14
C ILE A 16 -10.05 -2.15 -14.95
N HIS A 17 -10.17 -1.57 -13.75
CA HIS A 17 -9.71 -2.17 -12.52
C HIS A 17 -10.43 -3.50 -12.25
N SER A 18 -9.65 -4.57 -12.12
CA SER A 18 -10.17 -5.91 -11.79
C SER A 18 -10.17 -6.15 -10.28
N SER A 19 -11.36 -6.20 -9.68
CA SER A 19 -11.56 -6.60 -8.28
C SER A 19 -10.96 -7.99 -7.97
N ILE A 20 -10.95 -8.89 -8.96
CA ILE A 20 -10.36 -10.23 -8.84
C ILE A 20 -8.84 -10.15 -8.75
N LYS A 21 -8.18 -9.34 -9.60
CA LYS A 21 -6.73 -9.14 -9.53
C LYS A 21 -6.34 -8.51 -8.18
N GLN A 22 -7.07 -7.49 -7.74
CA GLN A 22 -6.88 -6.88 -6.42
C GLN A 22 -6.95 -7.92 -5.29
N MET A 23 -7.99 -8.75 -5.26
CA MET A 23 -8.18 -9.76 -4.23
C MET A 23 -7.14 -10.90 -4.30
N ASN A 24 -6.70 -11.28 -5.49
CA ASN A 24 -5.60 -12.24 -5.66
C ASN A 24 -4.26 -11.71 -5.13
N LEU A 25 -3.93 -10.43 -5.37
CA LEU A 25 -2.72 -9.82 -4.81
C LEU A 25 -2.81 -9.68 -3.29
N TYR A 26 -3.98 -9.36 -2.75
CA TYR A 26 -4.22 -9.38 -1.30
C TYR A 26 -4.10 -10.79 -0.71
N ARG A 27 -4.55 -11.81 -1.43
CA ARG A 27 -4.35 -13.22 -1.06
C ARG A 27 -2.86 -13.59 -1.05
N ARG A 28 -2.08 -13.19 -2.06
CA ARG A 28 -0.62 -13.40 -2.08
C ARG A 28 0.05 -12.76 -0.87
N TRP A 29 -0.35 -11.56 -0.50
CA TRP A 29 0.10 -10.91 0.74
C TRP A 29 -0.30 -11.73 1.97
N TYR A 30 -1.58 -12.09 2.10
CA TYR A 30 -2.12 -12.82 3.24
C TYR A 30 -1.46 -14.19 3.48
N GLU A 31 -1.30 -14.99 2.43
CA GLU A 31 -0.75 -16.35 2.52
C GLU A 31 0.78 -16.33 2.65
N ASN A 32 1.47 -15.48 1.87
CA ASN A 32 2.91 -15.61 1.66
C ASN A 32 3.73 -14.37 2.06
N GLY A 33 3.10 -13.30 2.55
CA GLY A 33 3.81 -12.06 2.90
C GLY A 33 4.31 -11.26 1.70
N TYR A 34 3.75 -11.47 0.50
CA TYR A 34 4.07 -10.68 -0.69
C TYR A 34 3.86 -9.18 -0.44
N LEU A 35 4.84 -8.34 -0.81
CA LEU A 35 4.87 -6.89 -0.55
C LEU A 35 4.77 -6.50 0.93
N SER A 36 5.14 -7.41 1.84
CA SER A 36 5.29 -7.10 3.26
C SER A 36 6.68 -6.54 3.56
N SER A 37 6.75 -5.58 4.48
CA SER A 37 8.00 -4.97 4.96
C SER A 37 8.91 -5.95 5.70
N ASN A 38 8.35 -6.99 6.32
CA ASN A 38 9.10 -8.04 7.02
C ASN A 38 8.95 -9.42 6.34
N GLY A 39 8.42 -9.43 5.12
CA GLY A 39 8.15 -10.64 4.34
C GLY A 39 7.06 -11.54 4.93
N GLU A 40 6.24 -11.06 5.86
CA GLU A 40 5.17 -11.79 6.53
C GLU A 40 3.83 -11.06 6.42
N CYS A 41 2.71 -11.76 6.27
CA CYS A 41 1.43 -11.12 6.61
C CYS A 41 1.36 -10.94 8.12
N PHE A 42 1.40 -9.68 8.56
CA PHE A 42 1.09 -9.27 9.92
C PHE A 42 0.01 -8.18 9.85
N ASP A 43 -0.67 -7.97 10.98
CA ASP A 43 -1.62 -6.86 11.16
C ASP A 43 -2.78 -6.80 10.15
N ILE A 44 -3.27 -7.97 9.74
CA ILE A 44 -4.48 -8.06 8.92
C ILE A 44 -5.74 -7.85 9.78
N GLY A 45 -6.46 -6.77 9.48
CA GLY A 45 -7.76 -6.48 10.10
C GLY A 45 -8.81 -7.57 9.87
N ILE A 46 -9.71 -7.73 10.85
CA ILE A 46 -10.75 -8.79 10.85
C ILE A 46 -11.63 -8.71 9.59
N THR A 47 -12.06 -7.51 9.20
CA THR A 47 -12.91 -7.29 8.01
C THR A 47 -12.23 -7.76 6.73
N VAL A 48 -10.93 -7.44 6.55
CA VAL A 48 -10.14 -7.89 5.40
C VAL A 48 -9.98 -9.41 5.41
N ARG A 49 -9.66 -9.99 6.58
CA ARG A 49 -9.50 -11.45 6.73
C ARG A 49 -10.78 -12.19 6.37
N ILE A 50 -11.94 -11.72 6.81
CA ILE A 50 -13.25 -12.31 6.48
C ILE A 50 -13.50 -12.24 4.97
N ALA A 51 -13.26 -11.08 4.34
CA ALA A 51 -13.45 -10.91 2.90
C ALA A 51 -12.54 -11.84 2.09
N LEU A 52 -11.26 -11.95 2.47
CA LEU A 52 -10.30 -12.85 1.81
C LEU A 52 -10.67 -14.32 2.00
N ASN A 53 -11.06 -14.74 3.21
CA ASN A 53 -11.49 -16.13 3.42
C ASN A 53 -12.73 -16.48 2.56
N LYS A 54 -13.70 -15.55 2.45
CA LYS A 54 -14.83 -15.74 1.53
C LYS A 54 -14.39 -15.85 0.07
N PHE A 55 -13.50 -14.98 -0.37
CA PHE A 55 -12.95 -15.04 -1.73
C PHE A 55 -12.25 -16.37 -2.02
N ILE A 56 -11.39 -16.83 -1.10
CA ILE A 56 -10.66 -18.10 -1.22
C ILE A 56 -11.62 -19.30 -1.28
N SER A 57 -12.70 -19.29 -0.50
CA SER A 57 -13.69 -20.37 -0.51
C SER A 57 -14.61 -20.40 -1.73
N ASN A 58 -14.64 -19.34 -2.56
CA ASN A 58 -15.57 -19.19 -3.67
C ASN A 58 -14.85 -18.92 -5.01
N SER A 59 -13.60 -19.36 -5.18
CA SER A 59 -12.73 -18.96 -6.30
C SER A 59 -13.11 -19.52 -7.68
N ASP A 60 -14.21 -20.25 -7.81
CA ASP A 60 -14.67 -20.82 -9.08
C ASP A 60 -15.45 -19.77 -9.89
N GLN A 61 -14.89 -19.33 -11.02
CA GLN A 61 -15.47 -18.45 -12.06
C GLN A 61 -16.30 -17.26 -11.54
N LEU A 62 -15.66 -16.36 -10.83
CA LEU A 62 -16.26 -15.10 -10.37
C LEU A 62 -16.24 -14.04 -11.47
N GLU A 63 -17.36 -13.34 -11.67
CA GLU A 63 -17.43 -12.12 -12.48
C GLU A 63 -16.83 -10.91 -11.73
N THR A 64 -17.01 -10.87 -10.41
CA THR A 64 -16.44 -9.84 -9.52
C THR A 64 -16.03 -10.44 -8.17
N ALA A 65 -15.14 -9.75 -7.43
CA ALA A 65 -14.68 -10.17 -6.11
C ALA A 65 -15.07 -9.17 -5.00
N TYR A 66 -16.35 -8.76 -4.97
CA TYR A 66 -16.88 -7.86 -3.95
C TYR A 66 -17.38 -8.62 -2.72
N TYR A 67 -16.52 -8.78 -1.72
CA TYR A 67 -16.80 -9.53 -0.49
C TYR A 67 -16.97 -8.64 0.76
N GLY A 68 -16.97 -7.32 0.58
CA GLY A 68 -17.13 -6.37 1.68
C GLY A 68 -18.50 -6.44 2.35
N ASN A 69 -18.51 -6.25 3.66
CA ASN A 69 -19.76 -6.15 4.42
C ASN A 69 -20.39 -4.77 4.22
N THR A 70 -21.71 -4.73 4.00
CA THR A 70 -22.49 -3.50 3.79
C THR A 70 -23.01 -2.88 5.10
N SER A 71 -22.92 -3.59 6.23
CA SER A 71 -23.36 -3.08 7.53
C SER A 71 -22.41 -2.01 8.09
N ASP A 72 -22.98 -0.93 8.63
CA ASP A 72 -22.21 0.14 9.30
C ASP A 72 -21.39 -0.36 10.50
N LYS A 73 -21.82 -1.47 11.14
CA LYS A 73 -21.06 -2.12 12.22
C LYS A 73 -19.73 -2.72 11.74
N ALA A 74 -19.54 -2.84 10.42
CA ALA A 74 -18.32 -3.34 9.80
C ALA A 74 -17.52 -2.24 9.09
N SER A 75 -17.77 -0.97 9.41
CA SER A 75 -17.12 0.20 8.80
C SER A 75 -15.71 0.47 9.35
N GLY A 76 -14.82 -0.51 9.13
CA GLY A 76 -13.40 -0.37 9.39
C GLY A 76 -12.71 0.60 8.44
N ASN A 77 -11.61 1.20 8.87
CA ASN A 77 -10.77 2.13 8.09
C ASN A 77 -9.88 1.48 7.01
N GLY A 78 -9.86 0.15 6.92
CA GLY A 78 -8.91 -0.60 6.09
C GLY A 78 -9.04 -0.43 4.56
N SER A 79 -10.17 0.05 4.04
CA SER A 79 -10.29 0.46 2.63
C SER A 79 -9.77 1.87 2.37
N LEU A 80 -10.00 2.79 3.32
CA LEU A 80 -9.52 4.17 3.21
C LEU A 80 -8.00 4.23 3.26
N MET A 81 -7.35 3.51 4.20
CA MET A 81 -5.90 3.55 4.41
C MET A 81 -5.02 3.12 3.21
N ARG A 82 -5.63 2.52 2.19
CA ARG A 82 -4.94 2.01 0.99
C ARG A 82 -5.32 2.75 -0.29
N LEU A 83 -6.04 3.87 -0.19
CA LEU A 83 -6.74 4.52 -1.29
C LEU A 83 -5.82 5.19 -2.33
N ALA A 84 -4.69 5.77 -1.90
CA ALA A 84 -3.84 6.66 -2.70
C ALA A 84 -3.55 6.24 -4.16
N PRO A 85 -3.33 4.95 -4.49
CA PRO A 85 -3.07 4.55 -5.88
C PRO A 85 -4.16 4.98 -6.88
N ILE A 86 -5.42 5.08 -6.43
CA ILE A 86 -6.56 5.40 -7.29
C ILE A 86 -6.55 6.87 -7.73
N PRO A 87 -6.59 7.88 -6.83
CA PRO A 87 -6.53 9.27 -7.23
C PRO A 87 -5.22 9.64 -7.94
N LEU A 88 -4.10 8.93 -7.67
CA LEU A 88 -2.86 9.11 -8.42
C LEU A 88 -3.00 8.68 -9.89
N LEU A 89 -3.59 7.51 -10.14
CA LEU A 89 -3.76 6.99 -11.50
C LEU A 89 -4.84 7.74 -12.28
N TYR A 90 -5.96 8.06 -11.63
CA TYR A 90 -7.13 8.68 -12.26
C TYR A 90 -7.19 10.19 -12.02
N TYR A 91 -6.06 10.83 -11.73
CA TYR A 91 -5.97 12.26 -11.47
C TYR A 91 -6.66 13.13 -12.54
N GLN A 92 -6.53 12.75 -13.82
CA GLN A 92 -7.14 13.47 -14.95
C GLN A 92 -8.63 13.12 -15.19
N ASP A 93 -9.17 12.10 -14.52
CA ASP A 93 -10.56 11.67 -14.63
C ASP A 93 -11.15 11.42 -13.24
N PRO A 94 -11.54 12.49 -12.52
CA PRO A 94 -12.10 12.37 -11.18
C PRO A 94 -13.38 11.53 -11.12
N SER A 95 -14.16 11.47 -12.21
CA SER A 95 -15.37 10.65 -12.28
C SER A 95 -15.01 9.16 -12.20
N GLN A 96 -14.03 8.72 -12.98
CA GLN A 96 -13.52 7.35 -12.91
C GLN A 96 -12.82 7.09 -11.57
N ALA A 97 -12.07 8.05 -11.03
CA ALA A 97 -11.41 7.91 -9.73
C ALA A 97 -12.41 7.57 -8.61
N LEU A 98 -13.58 8.23 -8.60
CA LEU A 98 -14.64 8.00 -7.63
C LEU A 98 -15.29 6.62 -7.77
N ILE A 99 -15.52 6.18 -9.01
CA ILE A 99 -16.02 4.83 -9.31
C ILE A 99 -15.03 3.79 -8.79
N GLU A 100 -13.74 3.95 -9.08
CA GLU A 100 -12.73 2.97 -8.69
C GLU A 100 -12.43 2.96 -7.19
N ALA A 101 -12.51 4.12 -6.53
CA ALA A 101 -12.42 4.22 -5.08
C ALA A 101 -13.49 3.36 -4.39
N MET A 102 -14.72 3.42 -4.90
CA MET A 102 -15.82 2.58 -4.41
C MET A 102 -15.60 1.10 -4.75
N ASN A 103 -15.23 0.76 -5.99
CA ASN A 103 -14.99 -0.62 -6.41
C ASN A 103 -13.88 -1.28 -5.58
N SER A 104 -12.77 -0.57 -5.38
CA SER A 104 -11.66 -1.03 -4.54
C SER A 104 -12.07 -1.20 -3.09
N SER A 105 -12.92 -0.32 -2.54
CA SER A 105 -13.45 -0.50 -1.19
C SER A 105 -14.31 -1.76 -1.10
N LYS A 106 -15.28 -1.95 -2.01
CA LYS A 106 -16.26 -3.05 -2.04
C LYS A 106 -15.63 -4.45 -1.99
N THR A 107 -14.38 -4.62 -2.41
CA THR A 107 -13.66 -5.90 -2.28
C THR A 107 -13.59 -6.39 -0.83
N THR A 108 -13.54 -5.48 0.14
CA THR A 108 -13.37 -5.80 1.57
C THR A 108 -14.28 -5.01 2.52
N HIS A 109 -14.69 -3.80 2.16
CA HIS A 109 -15.49 -2.88 2.97
C HIS A 109 -16.55 -2.24 2.07
N ALA A 110 -17.82 -2.62 2.22
CA ALA A 110 -18.91 -2.19 1.34
C ALA A 110 -19.98 -1.34 2.04
N SER A 111 -19.80 -1.02 3.33
CA SER A 111 -20.68 -0.10 4.07
C SER A 111 -20.59 1.30 3.50
N LEU A 112 -21.70 2.03 3.48
CA LEU A 112 -21.78 3.38 2.89
C LEU A 112 -20.74 4.33 3.50
N LEU A 113 -20.53 4.26 4.82
CA LEU A 113 -19.49 5.04 5.52
C LEU A 113 -18.09 4.86 4.91
N CYS A 114 -17.68 3.63 4.60
CA CYS A 114 -16.39 3.36 3.97
C CYS A 114 -16.34 3.86 2.52
N LEU A 115 -17.43 3.66 1.76
CA LEU A 115 -17.50 4.08 0.36
C LEU A 115 -17.40 5.60 0.24
N ASP A 116 -18.18 6.33 1.04
CA ASP A 116 -18.22 7.79 1.02
C ASP A 116 -16.95 8.41 1.61
N SER A 117 -16.35 7.80 2.64
CA SER A 117 -15.02 8.23 3.13
C SER A 117 -13.94 8.11 2.04
N CYS A 118 -13.95 7.02 1.27
CA CYS A 118 -13.06 6.86 0.12
C CYS A 118 -13.36 7.88 -0.99
N ARG A 119 -14.62 8.23 -1.26
CA ARG A 119 -15.00 9.26 -2.24
C ARG A 119 -14.49 10.63 -1.82
N ILE A 120 -14.67 11.02 -0.55
CA ILE A 120 -14.17 12.28 0.00
C ILE A 120 -12.65 12.36 -0.11
N TYR A 121 -11.91 11.35 0.38
CA TYR A 121 -10.44 11.41 0.30
C TYR A 121 -9.93 11.38 -1.14
N THR A 122 -10.63 10.71 -2.07
CA THR A 122 -10.30 10.75 -3.49
C THR A 122 -10.34 12.18 -4.03
N VAL A 123 -11.43 12.93 -3.78
CA VAL A 123 -11.53 14.31 -4.29
C VAL A 123 -10.51 15.24 -3.63
N LEU A 124 -10.24 15.07 -2.33
CA LEU A 124 -9.25 15.88 -1.62
C LEU A 124 -7.83 15.65 -2.15
N ILE A 125 -7.45 14.40 -2.41
CA ILE A 125 -6.15 14.07 -3.00
C ILE A 125 -6.04 14.62 -4.42
N ILE A 126 -7.08 14.47 -5.26
CA ILE A 126 -7.08 15.05 -6.61
C ILE A 126 -6.96 16.57 -6.55
N GLY A 127 -7.72 17.24 -5.67
CA GLY A 127 -7.62 18.69 -5.48
C GLY A 127 -6.23 19.15 -5.06
N ALA A 128 -5.60 18.42 -4.13
CA ALA A 128 -4.21 18.69 -3.72
C ALA A 128 -3.24 18.57 -4.91
N LEU A 129 -3.37 17.52 -5.72
CA LEU A 129 -2.58 17.32 -6.94
C LEU A 129 -2.86 18.39 -8.01
N GLN A 130 -4.08 18.96 -8.05
CA GLN A 130 -4.47 20.08 -8.92
C GLN A 130 -3.94 21.43 -8.43
N GLY A 131 -3.30 21.48 -7.26
CA GLY A 131 -2.70 22.68 -6.71
C GLY A 131 -3.67 23.61 -5.98
N PHE A 132 -4.85 23.11 -5.58
CA PHE A 132 -5.78 23.87 -4.73
C PHE A 132 -5.17 24.16 -3.36
N SER A 133 -5.52 25.30 -2.77
CA SER A 133 -5.05 25.67 -1.43
C SER A 133 -5.71 24.80 -0.37
N LYS A 134 -5.10 24.72 0.82
CA LYS A 134 -5.69 24.00 1.96
C LYS A 134 -7.08 24.56 2.33
N ASP A 135 -7.28 25.88 2.18
CA ASP A 135 -8.56 26.53 2.46
C ASP A 135 -9.64 26.13 1.45
N ASP A 136 -9.29 25.98 0.18
CA ASP A 136 -10.21 25.47 -0.86
C ASP A 136 -10.62 24.02 -0.57
N LEU A 137 -9.62 23.16 -0.28
CA LEU A 137 -9.83 21.73 -0.02
C LEU A 137 -10.70 21.49 1.22
N LEU A 138 -10.52 22.31 2.25
CA LEU A 138 -11.17 22.15 3.55
C LEU A 138 -12.32 23.15 3.73
N ASN A 139 -12.87 23.71 2.65
CA ASN A 139 -14.03 24.59 2.72
C ASN A 139 -15.23 23.86 3.36
N THR A 140 -15.98 24.56 4.22
CA THR A 140 -17.14 24.01 4.95
C THR A 140 -18.47 24.63 4.53
N GLU A 141 -18.47 25.66 3.68
CA GLU A 141 -19.70 26.19 3.08
C GLU A 141 -20.25 25.22 2.02
N GLN A 142 -19.34 24.57 1.29
CA GLN A 142 -19.65 23.55 0.31
C GLN A 142 -18.60 22.44 0.34
N VAL A 143 -19.01 21.20 0.10
CA VAL A 143 -18.08 20.07 -0.04
C VAL A 143 -17.23 20.30 -1.28
N PHE A 144 -15.91 20.17 -1.14
CA PHE A 144 -14.96 20.38 -2.24
C PHE A 144 -15.28 19.52 -3.48
N ILE A 145 -15.16 20.13 -4.66
CA ILE A 145 -15.34 19.50 -5.97
C ILE A 145 -14.10 19.85 -6.83
N PRO A 146 -13.25 18.88 -7.21
CA PRO A 146 -12.09 19.13 -8.08
C PRO A 146 -12.52 19.45 -9.51
N ASN A 147 -11.61 20.06 -10.26
CA ASN A 147 -11.77 20.27 -11.69
C ASN A 147 -11.98 18.92 -12.39
N GLY A 148 -13.00 18.83 -13.26
CA GLY A 148 -13.35 17.60 -13.99
C GLY A 148 -14.59 16.87 -13.43
N LEU A 149 -15.20 17.37 -12.36
CA LEU A 149 -16.53 16.96 -11.91
C LEU A 149 -17.56 18.07 -12.15
N PRO A 150 -18.86 17.73 -12.29
CA PRO A 150 -19.94 18.72 -12.29
C PRO A 150 -20.08 19.44 -10.94
N ASP A 151 -20.38 20.73 -10.96
CA ASP A 151 -20.58 21.55 -9.75
C ASP A 151 -21.72 21.04 -8.83
N ASP A 152 -22.67 20.29 -9.39
CA ASP A 152 -23.79 19.70 -8.65
C ASP A 152 -23.56 18.22 -8.27
N TYR A 153 -22.33 17.72 -8.38
CA TYR A 153 -22.00 16.31 -8.16
C TYR A 153 -22.52 15.77 -6.81
N TRP A 154 -22.28 16.48 -5.71
CA TRP A 154 -22.71 16.05 -4.37
C TRP A 154 -24.22 16.17 -4.14
N LYS A 155 -24.92 17.01 -4.90
CA LYS A 155 -26.39 17.08 -4.88
C LYS A 155 -27.01 15.83 -5.49
N ASN A 156 -26.42 15.34 -6.59
CA ASN A 156 -26.89 14.15 -7.30
C ASN A 156 -26.35 12.84 -6.68
N ASN A 157 -25.29 12.93 -5.87
CA ASN A 157 -24.64 11.78 -5.24
C ASN A 157 -24.39 12.07 -3.74
N PRO A 158 -25.46 12.18 -2.93
CA PRO A 158 -25.37 12.61 -1.54
C PRO A 158 -24.48 11.67 -0.71
N LEU A 159 -23.86 12.25 0.31
CA LEU A 159 -23.02 11.55 1.27
C LEU A 159 -23.86 11.05 2.45
N ASP A 160 -23.38 10.01 3.11
CA ASP A 160 -23.83 9.65 4.45
C ASP A 160 -23.71 10.83 5.43
N ALA A 161 -24.63 10.91 6.39
CA ALA A 161 -24.72 12.00 7.36
C ALA A 161 -23.48 12.12 8.25
N ASP A 162 -22.86 11.00 8.66
CA ASP A 162 -21.68 11.01 9.52
C ASP A 162 -20.43 11.45 8.74
N VAL A 163 -20.32 11.04 7.47
CA VAL A 163 -19.26 11.53 6.56
C VAL A 163 -19.43 13.02 6.30
N PHE A 164 -20.67 13.44 6.03
CA PHE A 164 -21.01 14.85 5.81
C PHE A 164 -20.67 15.71 7.03
N LYS A 165 -20.98 15.24 8.24
CA LYS A 165 -20.64 15.94 9.49
C LYS A 165 -19.14 16.20 9.60
N VAL A 166 -18.30 15.22 9.25
CA VAL A 166 -16.84 15.38 9.27
C VAL A 166 -16.41 16.43 8.25
N ILE A 167 -16.80 16.29 6.98
CA ILE A 167 -16.34 17.21 5.93
C ILE A 167 -16.88 18.64 6.12
N ASN A 168 -18.02 18.79 6.81
CA ASN A 168 -18.59 20.07 7.23
C ASN A 168 -17.85 20.71 8.43
N GLY A 169 -16.71 20.14 8.85
CA GLY A 169 -15.73 20.84 9.68
C GLY A 169 -15.70 20.47 11.16
N SER A 170 -16.25 19.32 11.57
CA SER A 170 -16.11 18.88 12.97
C SER A 170 -14.65 18.78 13.41
N TYR A 171 -13.76 18.30 12.53
CA TYR A 171 -12.30 18.25 12.74
C TYR A 171 -11.64 19.62 12.94
N LYS A 172 -12.30 20.74 12.60
CA LYS A 172 -11.78 22.09 12.83
C LYS A 172 -12.06 22.60 14.26
N GLN A 173 -13.07 22.05 14.91
CA GLN A 173 -13.59 22.52 16.20
C GLN A 173 -13.18 21.62 17.36
N LEU A 174 -13.03 20.33 17.09
CA LEU A 174 -12.66 19.33 18.08
C LEU A 174 -11.16 19.30 18.33
N ASN A 175 -10.78 18.87 19.52
CA ASN A 175 -9.40 18.58 19.93
C ASN A 175 -9.36 17.21 20.62
N PRO A 176 -8.19 16.62 20.90
CA PRO A 176 -8.10 15.47 21.79
C PRO A 176 -8.58 15.83 23.21
N PRO A 177 -9.32 14.94 23.91
CA PRO A 177 -9.59 13.53 23.57
C PRO A 177 -10.84 13.30 22.70
N GLU A 178 -11.57 14.33 22.27
CA GLU A 178 -12.75 14.18 21.41
C GLU A 178 -12.40 13.66 20.01
N ILE A 179 -11.25 14.08 19.47
CA ILE A 179 -10.63 13.47 18.29
C ILE A 179 -10.07 12.10 18.67
N LYS A 180 -10.54 11.05 17.99
CA LYS A 180 -10.16 9.66 18.28
C LYS A 180 -9.50 8.99 17.08
N ALA A 181 -8.39 8.32 17.34
CA ALA A 181 -7.72 7.44 16.39
C ALA A 181 -8.19 5.99 16.61
N SER A 182 -9.41 5.64 16.22
CA SER A 182 -9.93 4.26 16.34
C SER A 182 -9.96 3.53 14.99
N GLY A 183 -10.32 2.25 15.02
CA GLY A 183 -10.55 1.42 13.82
C GLY A 183 -11.80 1.79 13.01
N PHE A 184 -12.63 2.72 13.50
CA PHE A 184 -13.85 3.16 12.82
C PHE A 184 -13.54 4.27 11.80
N VAL A 185 -13.92 4.06 10.54
CA VAL A 185 -13.49 4.91 9.41
C VAL A 185 -13.79 6.40 9.60
N ILE A 186 -14.91 6.76 10.23
CA ILE A 186 -15.29 8.17 10.46
C ILE A 186 -14.34 8.84 11.45
N GLU A 187 -14.07 8.19 12.59
CA GLU A 187 -13.15 8.71 13.61
C GLU A 187 -11.72 8.81 13.03
N THR A 188 -11.25 7.79 12.31
CA THR A 188 -9.92 7.83 11.68
C THR A 188 -9.79 8.95 10.63
N MET A 189 -10.82 9.13 9.79
CA MET A 189 -10.87 10.17 8.77
C MET A 189 -10.87 11.57 9.40
N GLU A 190 -11.66 11.76 10.46
CA GLU A 190 -11.72 13.01 11.24
C GLU A 190 -10.37 13.33 11.88
N ALA A 191 -9.70 12.34 12.47
CA ALA A 191 -8.38 12.48 13.07
C ALA A 191 -7.31 12.90 12.05
N ALA A 192 -7.30 12.29 10.87
CA ALA A 192 -6.35 12.62 9.82
C ALA A 192 -6.58 14.04 9.25
N LEU A 193 -7.85 14.44 9.05
CA LEU A 193 -8.19 15.81 8.63
C LEU A 193 -7.88 16.84 9.73
N TRP A 194 -8.11 16.50 11.00
CA TRP A 194 -7.74 17.35 12.13
C TRP A 194 -6.23 17.64 12.15
N ALA A 195 -5.40 16.60 11.96
CA ALA A 195 -3.95 16.78 11.89
C ALA A 195 -3.53 17.62 10.68
N PHE A 196 -4.14 17.40 9.51
CA PHE A 196 -3.86 18.17 8.29
C PHE A 196 -4.26 19.64 8.38
N TYR A 197 -5.42 19.93 8.99
CA TYR A 197 -5.91 21.28 9.20
C TYR A 197 -5.05 22.07 10.19
N HIS A 198 -4.65 21.45 11.31
CA HIS A 198 -3.95 22.12 12.41
C HIS A 198 -2.42 22.13 12.30
N THR A 199 -1.84 21.92 11.11
CA THR A 199 -0.38 21.89 10.90
C THR A 199 -0.03 22.50 9.55
N ASN A 200 1.22 22.93 9.37
CA ASN A 200 1.68 23.60 8.15
C ASN A 200 2.81 22.87 7.40
N SER A 201 3.19 21.68 7.87
CA SER A 201 4.17 20.83 7.21
C SER A 201 3.75 19.37 7.27
N PHE A 202 4.33 18.55 6.39
CA PHE A 202 4.14 17.10 6.41
C PHE A 202 4.59 16.49 7.75
N GLU A 203 5.76 16.90 8.24
CA GLU A 203 6.35 16.37 9.47
C GLU A 203 5.48 16.69 10.70
N GLU A 204 5.09 17.95 10.87
CA GLU A 204 4.28 18.38 12.02
C GLU A 204 2.94 17.62 12.07
N GLY A 205 2.26 17.50 10.92
CA GLY A 205 0.98 16.80 10.86
C GLY A 205 1.11 15.29 10.99
N ALA A 206 2.17 14.67 10.45
CA ALA A 206 2.42 13.25 10.63
C ALA A 206 2.65 12.93 12.12
N LEU A 207 3.49 13.72 12.80
CA LEU A 207 3.73 13.57 14.24
C LEU A 207 2.44 13.82 15.04
N LYS A 208 1.65 14.83 14.67
CA LYS A 208 0.37 15.12 15.35
C LYS A 208 -0.64 13.98 15.16
N ALA A 209 -0.72 13.39 13.97
CA ALA A 209 -1.58 12.24 13.65
C ALA A 209 -1.20 10.99 14.47
N VAL A 210 0.07 10.58 14.45
CA VAL A 210 0.50 9.34 15.12
C VAL A 210 0.50 9.46 16.65
N ASN A 211 0.72 10.65 17.20
CA ASN A 211 0.71 10.87 18.65
C ASN A 211 -0.70 10.91 19.25
N LEU A 212 -1.77 10.79 18.45
CA LEU A 212 -3.12 10.49 18.97
C LEU A 212 -3.19 9.08 19.60
N GLY A 213 -2.26 8.19 19.27
CA GLY A 213 -2.20 6.82 19.79
C GLY A 213 -3.30 5.92 19.24
N ASN A 214 -3.54 4.80 19.91
CA ASN A 214 -4.51 3.76 19.51
C ASN A 214 -4.25 3.25 18.07
N ASP A 215 -5.10 3.54 17.10
CA ASP A 215 -4.92 3.17 15.69
C ASP A 215 -4.04 4.19 14.94
N ALA A 216 -2.85 4.42 15.50
CA ALA A 216 -1.94 5.50 15.10
C ALA A 216 -1.34 5.28 13.70
N ASP A 217 -1.07 4.04 13.33
CA ASP A 217 -0.55 3.66 12.03
C ASP A 217 -1.57 3.96 10.92
N THR A 218 -2.86 3.64 11.14
CA THR A 218 -3.88 3.91 10.13
C THR A 218 -4.18 5.40 9.98
N VAL A 219 -4.25 6.15 11.08
CA VAL A 219 -4.38 7.62 10.99
C VAL A 219 -3.17 8.23 10.29
N GLY A 220 -1.94 7.79 10.63
CA GLY A 220 -0.72 8.25 9.99
C GLY A 220 -0.69 7.95 8.48
N ALA A 221 -1.13 6.77 8.07
CA ALA A 221 -1.25 6.40 6.65
C ALA A 221 -2.27 7.28 5.92
N ILE A 222 -3.46 7.48 6.50
CA ILE A 222 -4.52 8.31 5.90
C ILE A 222 -4.10 9.77 5.78
N TYR A 223 -3.52 10.33 6.85
CA TYR A 223 -2.90 11.66 6.82
C TYR A 223 -1.82 11.73 5.72
N GLY A 224 -0.91 10.76 5.68
CA GLY A 224 0.23 10.75 4.77
C GLY A 224 -0.16 10.75 3.29
N MET A 225 -1.28 10.11 2.92
CA MET A 225 -1.77 10.14 1.54
C MET A 225 -2.19 11.54 1.08
N LEU A 226 -2.98 12.26 1.90
CA LEU A 226 -3.43 13.61 1.58
C LEU A 226 -2.30 14.64 1.71
N ALA A 227 -1.58 14.59 2.83
CA ALA A 227 -0.47 15.51 3.09
C ALA A 227 0.68 15.32 2.09
N GLY A 228 0.98 14.08 1.69
CA GLY A 228 1.99 13.79 0.67
C GLY A 228 1.62 14.36 -0.70
N ALA A 229 0.34 14.28 -1.08
CA ALA A 229 -0.16 14.89 -2.31
C ALA A 229 -0.12 16.44 -2.25
N PHE A 230 -0.38 17.03 -1.09
CA PHE A 230 -0.41 18.48 -0.91
C PHE A 230 0.98 19.12 -0.76
N TYR A 231 1.84 18.57 0.11
CA TYR A 231 3.17 19.13 0.36
C TYR A 231 4.22 18.64 -0.65
N GLY A 232 4.01 17.49 -1.30
CA GLY A 232 4.97 16.90 -2.23
C GLY A 232 6.13 16.16 -1.55
N ILE A 233 6.77 15.27 -2.31
CA ILE A 233 7.82 14.34 -1.82
C ILE A 233 9.07 15.05 -1.27
N ASP A 234 9.37 16.24 -1.77
CA ASP A 234 10.54 17.04 -1.37
C ASP A 234 10.36 17.67 0.01
N ASN A 235 9.11 17.81 0.47
CA ASN A 235 8.77 18.34 1.80
C ASN A 235 8.58 17.24 2.85
N ILE A 236 8.88 15.98 2.51
CA ILE A 236 8.95 14.86 3.45
C ILE A 236 10.40 14.71 3.94
N PRO A 237 10.66 14.63 5.27
CA PRO A 237 12.00 14.46 5.80
C PRO A 237 12.75 13.29 5.15
N ASN A 238 13.95 13.55 4.62
CA ASN A 238 14.75 12.53 3.93
C ASN A 238 15.07 11.34 4.84
N GLU A 239 15.36 11.60 6.12
CA GLU A 239 15.63 10.55 7.11
C GLU A 239 14.45 9.57 7.29
N TRP A 240 13.22 10.01 7.03
CA TRP A 240 12.03 9.15 7.13
C TRP A 240 11.88 8.31 5.86
N LYS A 241 12.08 8.92 4.69
CA LYS A 241 12.04 8.22 3.40
C LYS A 241 13.08 7.11 3.33
N GLU A 242 14.31 7.38 3.79
CA GLU A 242 15.42 6.40 3.81
C GLU A 242 15.18 5.21 4.74
N LYS A 243 14.37 5.39 5.79
CA LYS A 243 13.99 4.31 6.72
C LYS A 243 12.78 3.50 6.26
N CYS A 244 12.11 3.93 5.19
CA CYS A 244 10.94 3.23 4.67
C CYS A 244 11.35 1.97 3.92
N TYR A 245 10.81 0.82 4.31
CA TYR A 245 11.09 -0.45 3.66
C TYR A 245 10.67 -0.41 2.18
N PHE A 246 11.54 -0.92 1.31
CA PHE A 246 11.31 -0.97 -0.13
C PHE A 246 11.00 0.40 -0.76
N ASN A 247 11.53 1.51 -0.22
CA ASN A 247 11.29 2.86 -0.71
C ASN A 247 11.44 3.00 -2.24
N ASP A 248 12.51 2.45 -2.83
CA ASP A 248 12.73 2.50 -4.29
C ASP A 248 11.68 1.72 -5.11
N LEU A 249 11.14 0.63 -4.56
CA LEU A 249 10.03 -0.08 -5.18
C LEU A 249 8.74 0.73 -5.10
N VAL A 250 8.46 1.32 -3.93
CA VAL A 250 7.31 2.22 -3.73
C VAL A 250 7.39 3.37 -4.72
N GLN A 251 8.55 4.02 -4.83
CA GLN A 251 8.78 5.12 -5.76
C GLN A 251 8.61 4.66 -7.22
N THR A 252 9.11 3.49 -7.59
CA THR A 252 8.91 2.93 -8.95
C THR A 252 7.45 2.75 -9.30
N ILE A 253 6.67 2.20 -8.36
CA ILE A 253 5.23 2.01 -8.54
C ILE A 253 4.52 3.38 -8.64
N SER A 254 4.89 4.33 -7.79
CA SER A 254 4.33 5.69 -7.79
C SER A 254 4.64 6.45 -9.09
N ASP A 255 5.87 6.38 -9.58
CA ASP A 255 6.29 7.00 -10.85
C ASP A 255 5.48 6.43 -12.02
N GLU A 256 5.26 5.11 -12.03
CA GLU A 256 4.47 4.46 -13.08
C GLU A 256 2.99 4.85 -13.00
N LEU A 257 2.39 4.94 -11.80
CA LEU A 257 1.02 5.45 -11.63
C LEU A 257 0.90 6.88 -12.18
N ALA A 258 1.86 7.76 -11.83
CA ALA A 258 1.87 9.14 -12.30
C ALA A 258 2.02 9.21 -13.83
N ARG A 259 2.91 8.41 -14.42
CA ARG A 259 3.10 8.34 -15.88
C ARG A 259 1.82 7.87 -16.58
N GLN A 260 1.19 6.82 -16.07
CA GLN A 260 -0.06 6.27 -16.62
C GLN A 260 -1.25 7.22 -16.47
N SER A 261 -1.23 8.08 -15.45
CA SER A 261 -2.25 9.12 -15.29
C SER A 261 -2.25 10.15 -16.42
N GLN A 262 -1.09 10.35 -17.06
CA GLN A 262 -0.90 11.31 -18.16
C GLN A 262 -1.01 10.65 -19.54
N ILE A 263 -0.42 9.45 -19.67
CA ILE A 263 -0.26 8.76 -20.95
C ILE A 263 -0.69 7.31 -20.73
N ARG A 264 -1.95 7.01 -21.04
CA ARG A 264 -2.57 5.67 -20.94
C ARG A 264 -2.00 4.73 -22.02
N THR A 265 -0.76 4.30 -21.83
CA THR A 265 -0.01 3.42 -22.75
C THR A 265 0.49 2.16 -22.03
N ASN A 266 1.21 1.31 -22.74
CA ASN A 266 1.89 0.16 -22.12
C ASN A 266 2.74 0.62 -20.93
N VAL A 267 2.79 -0.20 -19.88
CA VAL A 267 3.62 0.10 -18.70
C VAL A 267 5.10 0.20 -19.05
N SER A 268 5.85 1.06 -18.35
CA SER A 268 7.24 1.35 -18.70
C SER A 268 8.15 0.13 -18.50
N ILE A 269 9.21 0.03 -19.30
CA ILE A 269 10.22 -1.03 -19.14
C ILE A 269 10.89 -0.97 -17.77
N VAL A 270 11.11 0.25 -17.24
CA VAL A 270 11.66 0.49 -15.90
C VAL A 270 10.80 -0.17 -14.83
N TYR A 271 9.49 0.10 -14.84
CA TYR A 271 8.54 -0.52 -13.91
C TYR A 271 8.52 -2.04 -14.06
N LYS A 272 8.38 -2.55 -15.29
CA LYS A 272 8.31 -3.99 -15.58
C LYS A 272 9.51 -4.72 -15.00
N LYS A 273 10.73 -4.24 -15.27
CA LYS A 273 11.97 -4.91 -14.87
C LYS A 273 12.23 -4.86 -13.37
N ILE A 274 11.95 -3.73 -12.72
CA ILE A 274 12.07 -3.63 -11.26
C ILE A 274 11.05 -4.54 -10.56
N LEU A 275 9.82 -4.61 -11.08
CA LEU A 275 8.80 -5.50 -10.53
C LEU A 275 9.15 -6.98 -10.77
N GLU A 276 9.69 -7.33 -11.94
CA GLU A 276 10.20 -8.68 -12.25
C GLU A 276 11.28 -9.10 -11.25
N VAL A 277 12.27 -8.24 -10.99
CA VAL A 277 13.29 -8.47 -9.96
C VAL A 277 12.63 -8.72 -8.60
N TYR A 278 11.69 -7.87 -8.20
CA TYR A 278 11.01 -8.04 -6.92
C TYR A 278 10.24 -9.36 -6.85
N ASP A 279 9.48 -9.72 -7.89
CA ASP A 279 8.66 -10.92 -7.92
C ASP A 279 9.50 -12.21 -7.85
N GLU A 280 10.60 -12.29 -8.61
CA GLU A 280 11.49 -13.45 -8.57
C GLU A 280 12.21 -13.59 -7.21
N LEU A 281 12.69 -12.48 -6.64
CA LEU A 281 13.28 -12.49 -5.31
C LEU A 281 12.26 -12.85 -4.23
N ALA A 282 11.04 -12.30 -4.29
CA ALA A 282 9.97 -12.59 -3.35
C ALA A 282 9.56 -14.06 -3.41
N LYS A 283 9.46 -14.63 -4.62
CA LYS A 283 9.13 -16.03 -4.86
C LYS A 283 10.20 -16.95 -4.29
N PHE A 284 11.47 -16.66 -4.55
CA PHE A 284 12.58 -17.47 -4.02
C PHE A 284 12.65 -17.35 -2.49
N TYR A 285 12.59 -16.14 -1.95
CA TYR A 285 12.63 -15.91 -0.51
C TYR A 285 11.48 -16.63 0.21
N SER A 286 10.24 -16.46 -0.24
CA SER A 286 9.07 -17.09 0.41
C SER A 286 9.00 -18.61 0.21
N GLY A 287 9.41 -19.11 -0.97
CA GLY A 287 9.32 -20.52 -1.33
C GLY A 287 10.49 -21.39 -0.87
N THR A 288 11.70 -20.81 -0.79
CA THR A 288 12.94 -21.51 -0.45
C THR A 288 13.43 -21.09 0.93
N ILE A 289 13.81 -19.84 1.13
CA ILE A 289 14.53 -19.41 2.35
C ILE A 289 13.61 -19.41 3.58
N LYS A 290 12.45 -18.77 3.47
CA LYS A 290 11.60 -18.44 4.62
C LYS A 290 10.76 -19.61 5.12
N ARG A 291 10.41 -20.57 4.24
CA ARG A 291 9.26 -21.50 4.36
C ARG A 291 8.75 -21.69 5.80
N ARG A 292 7.69 -20.94 6.10
CA ARG A 292 7.02 -20.82 7.39
C ARG A 292 6.37 -22.13 7.82
N VAL A 293 7.02 -22.91 8.69
CA VAL A 293 6.34 -23.64 9.77
C VAL A 293 7.32 -23.77 10.93
N LEU A 294 6.91 -23.37 12.13
CA LEU A 294 7.58 -23.77 13.37
C LEU A 294 7.43 -25.30 13.56
N PRO A 295 8.49 -26.01 13.93
CA PRO A 295 9.81 -25.48 14.19
C PRO A 295 10.50 -25.19 12.86
N CYS A 296 11.29 -24.10 12.81
CA CYS A 296 12.30 -23.76 11.79
C CYS A 296 12.54 -24.90 10.79
N PRO A 297 12.56 -24.66 9.47
CA PRO A 297 12.56 -25.76 8.51
C PRO A 297 13.58 -26.80 8.94
N LYS A 298 13.15 -28.05 9.08
CA LYS A 298 14.07 -29.19 9.05
C LYS A 298 14.86 -29.26 7.72
N GLN A 299 14.87 -28.20 6.91
CA GLN A 299 15.38 -28.16 5.55
C GLN A 299 16.89 -27.92 5.52
N TYR A 300 17.42 -26.98 6.33
CA TYR A 300 18.85 -26.72 6.36
C TYR A 300 19.52 -27.60 7.41
N LYS A 301 20.42 -28.46 6.94
CA LYS A 301 21.25 -29.35 7.76
C LYS A 301 22.57 -28.70 8.17
N SER A 302 23.00 -27.65 7.47
CA SER A 302 24.21 -26.89 7.76
C SER A 302 24.02 -25.40 7.43
N MET A 303 24.92 -24.55 7.93
CA MET A 303 25.00 -23.14 7.54
C MET A 303 25.49 -22.99 6.09
N GLU A 304 26.18 -23.99 5.54
CA GLU A 304 26.64 -24.01 4.15
C GLU A 304 25.45 -24.07 3.18
N GLU A 305 24.49 -24.98 3.42
CA GLU A 305 23.26 -25.07 2.60
C GLU A 305 22.46 -23.76 2.61
N PHE A 306 22.41 -23.04 3.75
CA PHE A 306 21.78 -21.72 3.83
C PHE A 306 22.53 -20.67 3.01
N ASN A 307 23.86 -20.67 3.05
CA ASN A 307 24.69 -19.75 2.28
C ASN A 307 24.62 -20.03 0.76
N GLU A 308 24.45 -21.29 0.35
CA GLU A 308 24.23 -21.68 -1.05
C GLU A 308 22.93 -21.06 -1.60
N ASP A 309 21.84 -21.09 -0.82
CA ASP A 309 20.58 -20.45 -1.23
C ASP A 309 20.69 -18.92 -1.32
N ILE A 310 21.54 -18.29 -0.48
CA ILE A 310 21.84 -16.85 -0.62
C ILE A 310 22.58 -16.58 -1.95
N GLN A 311 23.54 -17.43 -2.32
CA GLN A 311 24.23 -17.31 -3.61
C GLN A 311 23.27 -17.52 -4.78
N GLN A 312 22.30 -18.43 -4.64
CA GLN A 312 21.26 -18.62 -5.64
C GLN A 312 20.35 -17.40 -5.79
N LEU A 313 19.98 -16.73 -4.68
CA LEU A 313 19.22 -15.47 -4.71
C LEU A 313 19.98 -14.38 -5.50
N HIS A 314 21.29 -14.23 -5.27
CA HIS A 314 22.14 -13.34 -6.05
C HIS A 314 22.15 -13.72 -7.53
N SER A 315 22.25 -15.01 -7.84
CA SER A 315 22.24 -15.50 -9.23
C SER A 315 20.92 -15.19 -9.95
N ILE A 316 19.79 -15.24 -9.24
CA ILE A 316 18.47 -14.83 -9.77
C ILE A 316 18.49 -13.34 -10.13
N TYR A 317 18.97 -12.48 -9.22
CA TYR A 317 19.08 -11.04 -9.46
C TYR A 317 19.95 -10.74 -10.71
N GLU A 318 21.15 -11.33 -10.79
CA GLU A 318 22.06 -11.13 -11.92
C GLU A 318 21.46 -11.65 -13.24
N SER A 319 20.72 -12.75 -13.19
CA SER A 319 20.04 -13.30 -14.38
C SER A 319 18.97 -12.34 -14.91
N VAL A 320 18.18 -11.72 -14.04
CA VAL A 320 17.17 -10.74 -14.48
C VAL A 320 17.86 -9.50 -15.06
N LEU A 321 18.95 -9.03 -14.47
CA LEU A 321 19.70 -7.90 -15.02
C LEU A 321 20.36 -8.21 -16.36
N LYS A 322 20.92 -9.40 -16.55
CA LYS A 322 21.52 -9.79 -17.82
C LYS A 322 20.50 -9.76 -18.97
N SER A 323 19.23 -10.10 -18.69
CA SER A 323 18.16 -10.01 -19.70
C SER A 323 17.98 -8.59 -20.26
N LEU A 324 18.34 -7.55 -19.50
CA LEU A 324 18.25 -6.15 -19.95
C LEU A 324 19.18 -5.82 -21.13
N ASP A 325 20.29 -6.55 -21.26
CA ASP A 325 21.23 -6.37 -22.35
C ASP A 325 20.88 -7.23 -23.58
N GLU A 326 20.02 -8.24 -23.39
CA GLU A 326 19.51 -9.12 -24.45
C GLU A 326 18.19 -8.59 -25.04
N ASP A 327 17.43 -7.80 -24.28
CA ASP A 327 16.22 -7.12 -24.75
C ASP A 327 16.56 -6.05 -25.80
N GLN A 328 16.17 -6.29 -27.05
CA GLN A 328 16.36 -5.39 -28.20
C GLN A 328 15.46 -4.14 -28.17
N GLU A 329 14.70 -3.92 -27.09
CA GLU A 329 13.96 -2.68 -26.90
C GLU A 329 14.95 -1.51 -26.73
N MET A 330 14.65 -0.33 -27.29
CA MET A 330 15.49 0.87 -27.18
C MET A 330 15.47 1.42 -25.74
N ILE A 331 16.10 0.71 -24.79
CA ILE A 331 16.29 1.17 -23.42
C ILE A 331 17.43 2.19 -23.41
N THR A 332 17.15 3.38 -22.88
CA THR A 332 18.16 4.44 -22.75
C THR A 332 19.17 4.13 -21.65
N ASN A 333 20.35 4.75 -21.70
CA ASN A 333 21.36 4.59 -20.64
C ASN A 333 20.83 5.06 -19.27
N ASP A 334 20.00 6.10 -19.24
CA ASP A 334 19.41 6.63 -18.02
C ASP A 334 18.42 5.62 -17.40
N GLU A 335 17.58 4.99 -18.23
CA GLU A 335 16.68 3.91 -17.78
C GLU A 335 17.45 2.70 -17.27
N LYS A 336 18.53 2.28 -17.96
CA LYS A 336 19.40 1.19 -17.48
C LYS A 336 19.99 1.51 -16.10
N GLN A 337 20.50 2.73 -15.92
CA GLN A 337 21.06 3.17 -14.65
C GLN A 337 20.00 3.21 -13.54
N LEU A 338 18.79 3.67 -13.86
CA LEU A 338 17.67 3.73 -12.92
C LEU A 338 17.23 2.33 -12.49
N ILE A 339 17.06 1.41 -13.44
CA ILE A 339 16.73 0.00 -13.18
C ILE A 339 17.79 -0.62 -12.28
N PHE A 340 19.08 -0.44 -12.60
CA PHE A 340 20.17 -0.95 -11.78
C PHE A 340 20.13 -0.42 -10.34
N ASN A 341 20.01 0.89 -10.16
CA ASN A 341 20.03 1.52 -8.84
C ASN A 341 18.86 1.03 -7.95
N ARG A 342 17.64 1.04 -8.49
CA ARG A 342 16.45 0.66 -7.72
C ARG A 342 16.36 -0.85 -7.48
N SER A 343 16.69 -1.67 -8.47
CA SER A 343 16.72 -3.13 -8.29
C SER A 343 17.78 -3.57 -7.27
N LYS A 344 18.94 -2.90 -7.23
CA LYS A 344 19.97 -3.14 -6.21
C LYS A 344 19.48 -2.83 -4.80
N SER A 345 18.70 -1.76 -4.65
CA SER A 345 18.05 -1.43 -3.38
C SER A 345 17.03 -2.48 -2.97
N VAL A 346 16.22 -2.98 -3.91
CA VAL A 346 15.31 -4.11 -3.67
C VAL A 346 16.06 -5.36 -3.19
N LEU A 347 17.14 -5.75 -3.86
CA LEU A 347 17.98 -6.87 -3.43
C LEU A 347 18.50 -6.66 -2.00
N LYS A 348 19.03 -5.47 -1.69
CA LYS A 348 19.52 -5.13 -0.35
C LYS A 348 18.45 -5.34 0.72
N GLN A 349 17.21 -4.96 0.45
CA GLN A 349 16.09 -5.18 1.39
C GLN A 349 15.81 -6.66 1.62
N PHE A 350 15.85 -7.51 0.60
CA PHE A 350 15.73 -8.95 0.78
C PHE A 350 16.88 -9.55 1.60
N LEU A 351 18.12 -9.10 1.37
CA LEU A 351 19.26 -9.56 2.15
C LEU A 351 19.14 -9.21 3.64
N ILE A 352 18.55 -8.05 3.97
CA ILE A 352 18.24 -7.69 5.37
C ILE A 352 17.24 -8.69 5.98
N LEU A 353 16.15 -9.01 5.27
CA LEU A 353 15.17 -9.98 5.74
C LEU A 353 15.80 -11.36 5.99
N ILE A 354 16.69 -11.78 5.10
CA ILE A 354 17.40 -13.05 5.19
C ILE A 354 18.36 -13.08 6.40
N GLU A 355 19.04 -11.97 6.70
CA GLU A 355 19.92 -11.89 7.87
C GLU A 355 19.14 -11.94 9.19
N ASP A 356 17.96 -11.32 9.25
CA ASP A 356 17.05 -11.42 10.40
C ASP A 356 16.58 -12.87 10.61
N ASP A 357 16.26 -13.58 9.52
CA ASP A 357 15.92 -15.00 9.55
C ASP A 357 17.12 -15.85 10.02
N LYS A 358 18.33 -15.59 9.50
CA LYS A 358 19.58 -16.27 9.90
C LYS A 358 19.88 -16.11 11.39
N HIS A 359 19.70 -14.91 11.93
CA HIS A 359 19.88 -14.66 13.36
C HIS A 359 18.91 -15.52 14.19
N SER A 360 17.66 -15.59 13.76
CA SER A 360 16.61 -16.42 14.38
C SER A 360 16.93 -17.91 14.33
N LEU A 361 17.54 -18.40 13.24
CA LEU A 361 18.02 -19.78 13.10
C LEU A 361 19.16 -20.09 14.09
N THR A 362 20.14 -19.19 14.17
CA THR A 362 21.35 -19.36 15.00
C THR A 362 21.02 -19.49 16.49
N ILE A 363 20.11 -18.65 17.00
CA ILE A 363 19.63 -18.72 18.39
C ILE A 363 18.99 -20.08 18.69
N LYS A 364 18.20 -20.64 17.76
CA LYS A 364 17.53 -21.93 17.95
C LYS A 364 18.51 -23.10 17.91
N TRP A 365 19.50 -23.08 17.02
CA TRP A 365 20.54 -24.11 16.96
C TRP A 365 21.34 -24.16 18.25
N LEU A 366 21.77 -22.99 18.77
CA LEU A 366 22.47 -22.91 20.05
C LEU A 366 21.64 -23.44 21.24
N ARG A 367 20.30 -23.31 21.19
CA ARG A 367 19.40 -23.88 22.21
C ARG A 367 19.20 -25.41 22.07
N ASN A 368 19.32 -25.95 20.86
CA ASN A 368 19.18 -27.39 20.58
C ASN A 368 20.49 -28.16 20.74
N VAL A 369 21.63 -27.48 20.78
CA VAL A 369 22.88 -28.06 21.31
C VAL A 369 22.72 -28.18 22.82
N ASN A 370 22.30 -29.36 23.27
CA ASN A 370 22.25 -29.70 24.69
C ASN A 370 23.67 -29.51 25.28
N PRO A 371 23.88 -28.62 26.27
CA PRO A 371 25.20 -28.46 26.89
C PRO A 371 25.70 -29.75 27.56
N PHE A 372 24.82 -30.75 27.71
CA PHE A 372 25.11 -32.04 28.32
C PHE A 372 25.18 -33.22 27.35
N SER A 373 25.10 -33.05 26.01
CA SER A 373 25.22 -34.18 25.07
C SER A 373 26.65 -34.50 24.62
N GLN A 374 27.66 -33.75 25.06
CA GLN A 374 29.06 -34.23 25.00
C GLN A 374 29.44 -34.90 26.32
N LYS A 375 28.99 -36.16 26.51
CA LYS A 375 29.63 -37.16 27.38
C LYS A 375 28.94 -38.54 27.27
N LYS A 376 29.38 -39.35 26.30
CA LYS A 376 30.10 -40.62 26.49
C LYS A 376 30.07 -41.44 25.22
#